data_AF-A0A2E5Y5C1-F1
#
_entry.id   AF-A0A2E5Y5C1-F1
#
_cell.length_a   1.000
_cell.length_b   1.000
_cell.length_c   1.000
_cell.angle_alpha   90.00
_cell.angle_beta   90.00
_cell.angle_gamma   90.00
#
_symmetry.space_group_name_H-M   'P 1'
#
loop_
_entity.id
_entity.type
_entity.pdbx_description
1 polymer ?
#
loop_
_entity_poly.entity_id
_entity_poly.type
_entity_poly.pdbx_seq_one_letter_code
_entity_poly.pdbx_strand_id
1 'polypeptide(L)'
;MPVCRLCSGTYPREFFIHGNGPKTQVCARCGVEHGYISKDEATNLYDDTLKSSRLSTVTRRYRPFLYLTVLWTIYITTVRSIDPWGWYMLIMLAILTLASIVLFFTSAAKFSSTLARLTPDFERPKGH
;
A
#
# COMPACT_ATOMS: atom_id res chain seq x y z
N MET A 1 11.94 -8.29 -11.99
CA MET A 1 11.32 -8.81 -10.74
C MET A 1 11.49 -10.32 -10.74
N PRO A 2 11.98 -10.94 -9.65
CA PRO A 2 12.11 -12.39 -9.57
C PRO A 2 10.74 -13.10 -9.59
N VAL A 3 10.74 -14.33 -10.11
CA VAL A 3 9.57 -15.22 -10.16
C VAL A 3 9.73 -16.30 -9.09
N CYS A 4 8.68 -16.58 -8.34
CA CYS A 4 8.68 -17.69 -7.38
C CYS A 4 8.60 -19.03 -8.12
N ARG A 5 9.50 -19.97 -7.83
CA ARG A 5 9.52 -21.29 -8.48
C ARG A 5 8.32 -22.19 -8.14
N LEU A 6 7.62 -21.91 -7.03
CA LEU A 6 6.53 -22.75 -6.53
C LEU A 6 5.15 -22.25 -6.95
N CYS A 7 4.88 -20.95 -6.77
CA CYS A 7 3.59 -20.35 -7.12
C CYS A 7 3.60 -19.60 -8.45
N SER A 8 4.75 -19.52 -9.13
CA SER A 8 4.96 -18.78 -10.39
C SER A 8 4.58 -17.30 -10.34
N GLY A 9 4.36 -16.75 -9.14
CA GLY A 9 4.04 -15.35 -8.94
C GLY A 9 5.27 -14.46 -9.05
N THR A 10 5.09 -13.27 -9.63
CA THR A 10 6.10 -12.20 -9.69
C THR A 10 5.98 -11.32 -8.46
N TYR A 11 7.04 -11.24 -7.66
CA TYR A 11 7.08 -10.39 -6.48
C TYR A 11 8.37 -9.55 -6.46
N PRO A 12 8.36 -8.41 -5.76
CA PRO A 12 9.59 -7.71 -5.41
C PRO A 12 10.57 -8.61 -4.62
N ARG A 13 11.87 -8.32 -4.69
CA ARG A 13 12.93 -9.20 -4.16
C ARG A 13 12.86 -9.33 -2.63
N GLU A 14 12.40 -8.29 -1.94
CA GLU A 14 12.21 -8.23 -0.50
C GLU A 14 11.26 -9.33 0.05
N PHE A 15 10.39 -9.89 -0.80
CA PHE A 15 9.49 -10.99 -0.44
C PHE A 15 10.08 -12.39 -0.67
N PHE A 16 11.32 -12.50 -1.12
CA PHE A 16 11.99 -13.79 -1.35
C PHE A 16 12.83 -14.19 -0.15
N ILE A 17 12.82 -15.48 0.17
CA ILE A 17 13.67 -16.03 1.23
C ILE A 17 15.11 -16.14 0.72
N HIS A 18 16.06 -15.89 1.61
CA HIS A 18 17.48 -16.07 1.32
C HIS A 18 17.91 -17.50 1.66
N GLY A 19 18.72 -18.10 0.77
CA GLY A 19 19.33 -19.41 1.00
C GLY A 19 19.64 -20.15 -0.30
N ASN A 20 20.41 -21.23 -0.16
CA ASN A 20 20.73 -22.15 -1.24
C ASN A 20 19.81 -23.38 -1.27
N GLY A 21 19.80 -24.09 -2.41
CA GLY A 21 19.00 -25.29 -2.62
C GLY A 21 17.48 -25.03 -2.57
N PRO A 22 16.72 -25.66 -1.66
CA PRO A 22 15.26 -25.58 -1.63
C PRO A 22 14.72 -24.17 -1.31
N LYS A 23 15.56 -23.29 -0.75
CA LYS A 23 15.19 -21.89 -0.47
C LYS A 23 15.38 -20.96 -1.68
N THR A 24 16.05 -21.41 -2.74
CA THR A 24 16.36 -20.54 -3.89
C THR A 24 15.08 -20.15 -4.65
N GLN A 25 14.95 -18.85 -4.96
CA GLN A 25 13.84 -18.32 -5.76
C GLN A 25 12.43 -18.69 -5.22
N VAL A 26 12.29 -18.80 -3.91
CA VAL A 26 11.00 -19.05 -3.24
C VAL A 26 10.54 -17.78 -2.53
N CYS A 27 9.24 -17.44 -2.62
CA CYS A 27 8.67 -16.35 -1.84
C CYS A 27 8.41 -16.77 -0.38
N ALA A 28 8.43 -15.82 0.56
CA ALA A 28 8.25 -16.09 1.99
C ALA A 28 6.96 -16.86 2.31
N ARG A 29 5.88 -16.62 1.56
CA ARG A 29 4.62 -17.37 1.71
C ARG A 29 4.81 -18.86 1.42
N CYS A 30 5.31 -19.20 0.23
CA CYS A 30 5.56 -20.59 -0.15
C CYS A 30 6.63 -21.23 0.75
N GLY A 31 7.59 -20.44 1.25
CA GLY A 31 8.57 -20.87 2.23
C GLY A 31 7.94 -21.37 3.53
N VAL A 32 6.92 -20.68 4.04
CA VAL A 32 6.15 -21.12 5.22
C VAL A 32 5.23 -22.30 4.89
N GLU A 33 4.51 -22.26 3.77
CA GLU A 33 3.58 -23.32 3.37
C GLU A 33 4.27 -24.68 3.17
N HIS A 34 5.50 -24.68 2.63
CA HIS A 34 6.30 -25.90 2.42
C HIS A 34 7.30 -26.19 3.55
N GLY A 35 7.26 -25.44 4.66
CA GLY A 35 8.10 -25.70 5.83
C GLY A 35 9.60 -25.41 5.66
N TYR A 36 9.98 -24.60 4.67
CA TYR A 36 11.37 -24.17 4.49
C TYR A 36 11.80 -23.09 5.50
N ILE A 37 10.85 -22.31 6.00
CA ILE A 37 11.05 -21.27 7.02
C ILE A 37 9.88 -21.28 8.01
N SER A 38 10.11 -20.83 9.24
CA SER A 38 9.02 -20.62 10.22
C SER A 38 8.29 -19.31 9.95
N LYS A 39 7.12 -19.11 10.59
CA LYS A 39 6.40 -17.83 10.53
C LYS A 39 7.19 -16.69 11.18
N ASP A 40 8.00 -17.01 12.18
CA ASP A 40 8.83 -16.05 12.91
C ASP A 40 10.02 -15.57 12.06
N GLU A 41 10.55 -16.42 11.17
CA GLU A 41 11.56 -16.02 10.19
C GLU A 41 10.95 -15.15 9.06
N ALA A 42 9.64 -15.26 8.82
CA ALA A 42 8.90 -14.51 7.80
C ALA A 42 8.35 -13.17 8.30
N THR A 43 9.10 -12.44 9.13
CA THR A 43 8.68 -11.18 9.78
C THR A 43 8.13 -10.16 8.78
N ASN A 44 8.73 -10.06 7.59
CA ASN A 44 8.28 -9.15 6.54
C ASN A 44 6.81 -9.38 6.10
N LEU A 45 6.32 -10.62 6.21
CA LEU A 45 4.97 -11.00 5.78
C LEU A 45 3.99 -11.16 6.96
N TYR A 46 4.46 -11.69 8.10
CA TYR A 46 3.56 -12.08 9.20
C TYR A 46 3.56 -11.13 10.40
N ASP A 47 4.49 -10.19 10.50
CA ASP A 47 4.48 -9.18 11.58
C ASP A 47 3.29 -8.23 11.45
N ASP A 48 2.40 -8.26 12.43
CA ASP A 48 1.19 -7.46 12.46
C ASP A 48 1.48 -5.96 12.64
N THR A 49 2.63 -5.60 13.23
CA THR A 49 3.06 -4.20 13.34
C THR A 49 3.45 -3.63 11.97
N LEU A 50 4.14 -4.41 11.14
CA LEU A 50 4.48 -4.03 9.76
C LEU A 50 3.24 -3.99 8.88
N LYS A 51 2.33 -4.97 8.99
CA LYS A 51 1.06 -4.97 8.26
C LYS A 51 0.22 -3.73 8.55
N SER A 52 0.01 -3.42 9.82
CA SER A 52 -0.77 -2.24 10.24
C SER A 52 -0.09 -0.93 9.83
N SER A 53 1.25 -0.86 9.87
CA SER A 53 2.02 0.29 9.41
C SER A 53 1.91 0.52 7.89
N ARG A 54 1.98 -0.55 7.08
CA ARG A 54 1.75 -0.48 5.64
C ARG A 54 0.32 -0.07 5.32
N LEU A 55 -0.65 -0.69 5.97
CA LEU A 55 -2.07 -0.37 5.79
C LEU A 55 -2.33 1.09 6.13
N SER A 56 -1.87 1.58 7.28
CA SER A 56 -2.06 2.99 7.66
C SER A 56 -1.42 3.97 6.66
N THR A 57 -0.29 3.61 6.07
CA THR A 57 0.37 4.41 5.02
C THR A 57 -0.46 4.47 3.75
N VAL A 58 -1.02 3.34 3.31
CA VAL A 58 -1.94 3.25 2.16
C VAL A 58 -3.25 4.00 2.46
N THR A 59 -3.83 3.82 3.64
CA THR A 59 -5.05 4.51 4.04
C THR A 59 -4.86 6.02 4.02
N ARG A 60 -3.77 6.55 4.60
CA ARG A 60 -3.46 7.99 4.56
C ARG A 60 -3.39 8.55 3.14
N ARG A 61 -2.87 7.76 2.21
CA ARG A 61 -2.75 8.12 0.80
C ARG A 61 -4.09 8.26 0.10
N TYR A 62 -5.02 7.34 0.33
CA TYR A 62 -6.34 7.33 -0.33
C TYR A 62 -7.45 8.04 0.45
N ARG A 63 -7.19 8.41 1.72
CA ARG A 63 -8.15 9.10 2.59
C ARG A 63 -8.80 10.35 1.98
N PRO A 64 -8.08 11.24 1.27
CA PRO A 64 -8.70 12.40 0.63
C PRO A 64 -9.81 12.02 -0.37
N PHE A 65 -9.62 10.97 -1.16
CA PHE A 65 -10.64 10.52 -2.11
C PHE A 65 -11.87 9.95 -1.42
N LEU A 66 -11.71 9.22 -0.31
CA LEU A 66 -12.85 8.74 0.48
C LEU A 66 -13.69 9.91 0.99
N TYR A 67 -13.07 10.94 1.56
CA TYR A 67 -13.78 12.14 2.01
C TYR A 67 -14.43 12.91 0.86
N LEU A 68 -13.74 13.07 -0.28
CA LEU A 68 -14.31 13.70 -1.46
C LEU A 68 -15.55 12.95 -1.95
N THR A 69 -15.51 11.62 -1.98
CA THR A 69 -16.65 10.80 -2.40
C THR A 69 -17.88 11.10 -1.53
N VAL A 70 -17.70 11.11 -0.20
CA VAL A 70 -18.77 11.44 0.76
C VAL A 70 -19.28 12.87 0.57
N LEU A 71 -18.38 13.84 0.42
CA LEU A 71 -18.74 15.24 0.22
C LEU A 71 -19.53 15.46 -1.08
N TRP A 72 -19.13 14.80 -2.16
CA TRP A 72 -19.87 14.82 -3.42
C TRP A 72 -21.26 14.18 -3.27
N THR A 73 -21.38 13.07 -2.54
CA THR A 73 -22.70 12.46 -2.25
C THR A 73 -23.61 13.41 -1.49
N ILE A 74 -23.12 14.07 -0.44
CA ILE A 74 -23.89 15.05 0.34
C ILE A 74 -24.30 16.22 -0.57
N TYR A 75 -23.37 16.76 -1.35
CA TYR A 75 -23.67 17.86 -2.26
C TYR A 75 -24.81 17.53 -3.24
N ILE A 76 -24.71 16.37 -3.91
CA ILE A 76 -25.69 15.94 -4.91
C ILE A 76 -27.07 15.71 -4.28
N THR A 77 -27.12 15.14 -3.09
CA THR A 77 -28.38 14.73 -2.44
C THR A 77 -29.08 15.86 -1.70
N THR A 78 -28.35 16.80 -1.08
CA THR A 78 -28.96 17.80 -0.19
C THR A 78 -28.72 19.25 -0.61
N VAL A 79 -27.54 19.59 -1.14
CA VAL A 79 -27.12 21.01 -1.28
C VAL A 79 -27.36 21.55 -2.69
N ARG A 80 -27.39 20.69 -3.71
CA ARG A 80 -27.47 21.07 -5.12
C ARG A 80 -28.64 22.00 -5.45
N SER A 81 -29.79 21.85 -4.80
CA SER A 81 -31.01 22.62 -5.08
C SER A 81 -31.11 23.95 -4.31
N ILE A 82 -30.14 24.26 -3.45
CA ILE A 82 -30.18 25.45 -2.59
C ILE A 82 -29.44 26.60 -3.27
N ASP A 83 -30.14 27.53 -3.90
CA ASP A 83 -29.52 28.75 -4.43
C ASP A 83 -29.29 29.81 -3.33
N PRO A 84 -28.14 30.51 -3.32
CA PRO A 84 -26.96 30.39 -4.19
C PRO A 84 -25.90 29.38 -3.68
N TRP A 85 -26.13 28.76 -2.51
CA TRP A 85 -25.15 27.92 -1.81
C TRP A 85 -24.66 26.71 -2.61
N GLY A 86 -25.52 26.15 -3.47
CA GLY A 86 -25.20 25.05 -4.38
C GLY A 86 -24.08 25.41 -5.35
N TRP A 87 -24.02 26.66 -5.83
CA TRP A 87 -22.95 27.13 -6.71
C TRP A 87 -21.63 27.33 -5.97
N TYR A 88 -21.67 27.95 -4.80
CA TYR A 88 -20.46 28.15 -3.99
C TYR A 88 -19.82 26.83 -3.58
N MET A 89 -20.63 25.86 -3.14
CA MET A 89 -20.14 24.54 -2.77
C MET A 89 -19.60 23.75 -3.97
N LEU A 90 -20.21 23.88 -5.15
CA LEU A 90 -19.71 23.25 -6.36
C LEU A 90 -18.31 23.74 -6.72
N ILE A 91 -18.08 25.06 -6.69
CA ILE A 91 -16.77 25.64 -6.97
C ILE A 91 -15.74 25.15 -5.94
N MET A 92 -16.10 25.17 -4.65
CA MET A 92 -15.22 24.67 -3.59
C MET A 92 -14.87 23.18 -3.78
N LEU A 93 -15.84 22.33 -4.07
CA LEU A 93 -15.63 20.89 -4.30
C LEU A 93 -14.78 20.62 -5.55
N ALA A 94 -14.98 21.39 -6.61
CA ALA A 94 -14.15 21.31 -7.80
C ALA A 94 -12.68 21.63 -7.48
N ILE A 95 -12.42 22.72 -6.73
CA ILE A 95 -11.07 23.10 -6.30
C ILE A 95 -10.46 22.01 -5.42
N LEU A 96 -11.18 21.48 -4.43
CA LEU A 96 -10.69 20.41 -3.55
C LEU A 96 -10.37 19.13 -4.32
N THR A 97 -11.17 18.80 -5.33
CA THR A 97 -10.95 17.64 -6.20
C THR A 97 -9.68 17.81 -7.01
N LEU A 98 -9.49 18.97 -7.65
CA LEU A 98 -8.28 19.30 -8.41
C LEU A 98 -7.03 19.30 -7.52
N ALA A 99 -7.11 19.94 -6.35
CA ALA A 99 -6.02 19.96 -5.38
C ALA A 99 -5.65 18.55 -4.93
N SER A 100 -6.64 17.69 -4.68
CA SER A 100 -6.39 16.29 -4.28
C SER A 100 -5.68 15.49 -5.37
N ILE A 101 -6.03 15.72 -6.65
CA ILE A 101 -5.33 15.09 -7.78
C ILE A 101 -3.87 15.57 -7.87
N VAL A 102 -3.63 16.87 -7.78
CA VAL A 102 -2.28 17.46 -7.83
C VAL A 102 -1.42 16.94 -6.68
N LEU A 103 -1.95 16.96 -5.46
CA LEU A 103 -1.29 16.41 -4.27
C LEU A 103 -1.09 14.90 -4.39
N PHE A 104 -1.98 14.20 -5.09
CA PHE A 104 -1.79 12.79 -5.37
C PHE A 104 -0.49 12.61 -6.16
N PHE A 105 -0.36 13.18 -7.34
CA PHE A 105 0.84 12.97 -8.16
C PHE A 105 2.13 13.47 -7.52
N THR A 106 2.13 14.68 -6.94
CA THR A 106 3.32 15.26 -6.33
C THR A 106 3.83 14.48 -5.10
N SER A 107 2.94 13.86 -4.32
CA SER A 107 3.34 13.07 -3.15
C SER A 107 3.66 11.60 -3.45
N ALA A 108 3.67 11.18 -4.73
CA ALA A 108 3.92 9.79 -5.12
C ALA A 108 5.32 9.31 -4.70
N ALA A 109 6.36 10.13 -4.90
CA ALA A 109 7.73 9.82 -4.51
C ALA A 109 7.89 9.67 -2.98
N LYS A 110 7.20 10.51 -2.21
CA LYS A 110 7.18 10.43 -0.74
C LYS A 110 6.47 9.16 -0.26
N PHE A 111 5.42 8.75 -0.96
CA PHE A 111 4.70 7.52 -0.65
C PHE A 111 5.56 6.27 -0.92
N SER A 112 6.23 6.20 -2.08
CA SER A 112 7.11 5.07 -2.41
C SER A 112 8.29 4.96 -1.44
N SER A 113 8.91 6.07 -1.04
CA SER A 113 10.00 6.04 -0.07
C SER A 113 9.54 5.60 1.33
N THR A 114 8.37 6.05 1.77
CA THR A 114 7.78 5.64 3.06
C THR A 114 7.46 4.16 3.06
N LEU A 115 6.91 3.65 1.96
CA LEU A 115 6.57 2.24 1.82
C LEU A 115 7.84 1.37 1.78
N ALA A 116 8.86 1.78 1.03
CA ALA A 116 10.16 1.11 0.98
C ALA A 116 10.82 0.99 2.36
N ARG A 117 10.70 2.03 3.21
CA ARG A 117 11.20 1.99 4.59
C ARG A 117 10.44 1.00 5.48
N LEU A 118 9.17 0.73 5.19
CA LEU A 118 8.30 -0.20 5.93
C LEU A 118 8.34 -1.63 5.38
N THR A 119 8.99 -1.84 4.23
CA THR A 119 9.26 -3.15 3.63
C THR A 119 10.74 -3.46 3.83
N PRO A 120 11.18 -3.84 5.04
CA PRO A 120 12.55 -4.30 5.22
C PRO A 120 12.78 -5.50 4.31
N ASP A 121 13.97 -5.60 3.71
CA ASP A 121 14.37 -6.82 3.03
C ASP A 121 14.27 -8.01 4.00
N PHE A 122 13.99 -9.20 3.46
CA PHE A 122 14.10 -10.42 4.24
C PHE A 122 15.51 -10.46 4.86
N GLU A 123 15.62 -10.58 6.19
CA GLU A 123 16.91 -10.41 6.85
C GLU A 123 17.88 -11.48 6.36
N ARG A 124 19.02 -11.03 5.82
CA ARG A 124 20.04 -11.93 5.29
C ARG A 124 20.70 -12.62 6.49
N PRO A 125 20.78 -13.97 6.52
CA PRO A 125 21.40 -14.67 7.64
C PRO A 125 22.85 -14.18 7.85
N LYS A 126 23.23 -13.93 9.11
CA LYS A 126 24.58 -13.44 9.46
C LYS A 126 25.63 -14.44 8.98
N GLY A 127 26.55 -13.99 8.12
CA GLY A 127 27.67 -14.81 7.62
C GLY A 127 27.54 -15.34 6.18
N HIS A 128 26.59 -14.83 5.38
CA HIS A 128 26.44 -15.12 3.95
C HIS A 128 26.41 -13.88 3.05
#